data_AF-A0A4P6H5Z6-F1
#
_entry.id   AF-A0A4P6H5Z6-F1
#
_cell.length_a   1.000
_cell.length_b   1.000
_cell.length_c   1.000
_cell.angle_alpha   90.00
_cell.angle_beta   90.00
_cell.angle_gamma   90.00
#
_symmetry.space_group_name_H-M   'P 1'
#
loop_
_entity.id
_entity.type
_entity.pdbx_description
1 polymer ?
#
loop_
_entity_poly.entity_id
_entity_poly.type
_entity_poly.pdbx_seq_one_letter_code
_entity_poly.pdbx_strand_id
1 'polypeptide(L)' 'MNAMTGSPLVSAPTHEASEFLNYELECRAVLKPLLANLLDKAEGAGWARRTAASTLMFLAAQHVSEASKRMQADKSQGK' A
#
# COMPACT_ATOMS: atom_id res chain seq x y z
N MET A 1 -25.93 -7.06 13.62
CA MET A 1 -25.78 -5.93 12.68
C MET A 1 -24.43 -5.28 12.93
N ASN A 2 -23.38 -5.61 12.17
CA ASN A 2 -22.08 -4.92 12.24
C ASN A 2 -21.69 -4.50 10.83
N ALA A 3 -22.31 -3.43 10.33
CA ALA A 3 -21.85 -2.73 9.14
C ALA A 3 -20.70 -1.80 9.54
N MET A 4 -19.49 -2.34 9.67
CA MET A 4 -18.29 -1.54 9.43
C MET A 4 -18.06 -1.55 7.92
N THR A 5 -18.89 -0.79 7.21
CA THR A 5 -18.57 -0.28 5.88
C THR A 5 -17.34 0.60 6.05
N GLY A 6 -16.16 -0.03 6.01
CA GLY A 6 -14.89 0.65 5.95
C GLY A 6 -14.91 1.51 4.70
N SER A 7 -15.10 2.81 4.89
CA SER A 7 -14.96 3.86 3.88
C SER A 7 -13.72 3.53 3.03
N PRO A 8 -13.80 3.59 1.68
CA PRO A 8 -12.62 3.33 0.88
C PRO A 8 -11.58 4.40 1.24
N LEU A 9 -10.61 4.02 2.07
CA LEU A 9 -9.58 4.92 2.59
C LEU A 9 -8.68 5.42 1.44
N VAL A 10 -8.71 4.70 0.31
CA VAL A 10 -8.01 4.99 -0.93
C VAL A 10 -9.06 5.14 -2.02
N SER A 11 -9.21 6.35 -2.56
CA SER A 11 -10.07 6.61 -3.72
C SER A 11 -9.54 5.88 -4.95
N ALA A 12 -10.44 5.45 -5.84
CA ALA A 12 -10.05 4.90 -7.12
C ALA A 12 -9.28 5.94 -7.96
N PRO A 13 -8.29 5.52 -8.76
CA PRO A 13 -7.60 6.41 -9.67
C PRO A 13 -8.58 6.98 -10.71
N THR A 14 -8.37 8.23 -11.11
CA THR A 14 -9.15 8.87 -12.19
C THR A 14 -8.46 8.71 -13.54
N HIS A 15 -7.12 8.61 -13.53
CA HIS A 15 -6.32 8.37 -14.71
C HIS A 15 -6.03 6.88 -14.92
N GLU A 16 -5.81 6.48 -16.16
CA GLU A 16 -5.42 5.12 -16.50
C GLU A 16 -3.97 4.84 -16.07
N ALA A 17 -3.63 3.57 -15.80
CA ALA A 17 -2.26 3.19 -15.43
C ALA A 17 -1.23 3.52 -16.53
N SER A 18 -1.67 3.64 -17.79
CA SER A 18 -0.85 4.07 -18.93
C SER A 18 -0.43 5.55 -18.84
N GLU A 19 -1.18 6.38 -18.11
CA GLU A 19 -0.89 7.80 -17.87
C GLU A 19 0.01 7.94 -16.64
N PHE A 20 1.19 7.31 -16.71
CA PHE A 20 2.07 7.05 -15.56
C PHE A 20 2.23 8.25 -14.62
N LEU A 21 2.55 9.45 -15.13
CA LEU A 21 2.79 10.62 -14.28
C LEU A 21 1.53 11.07 -13.51
N ASN A 22 0.37 11.10 -14.15
CA ASN A 22 -0.87 11.52 -13.50
C ASN A 22 -1.37 10.45 -12.54
N TYR A 23 -1.30 9.17 -12.95
CA TYR A 23 -1.65 8.03 -12.10
C TYR A 23 -0.79 7.98 -10.82
N GLU A 24 0.52 8.20 -10.98
CA GLU A 24 1.51 8.21 -9.90
C GLU A 24 1.29 9.39 -8.95
N LEU A 25 1.00 10.58 -9.49
CA LEU A 25 0.67 11.77 -8.71
C LEU A 25 -0.59 11.58 -7.86
N GLU A 26 -1.65 11.02 -8.44
CA GLU A 26 -2.89 10.69 -7.73
C GLU A 26 -2.64 9.67 -6.61
N CYS A 27 -1.91 8.61 -6.93
CA CYS A 27 -1.53 7.59 -5.97
C CYS A 27 -0.77 8.20 -4.78
N ARG A 28 0.22 9.07 -5.03
CA ARG A 28 0.92 9.79 -3.95
C ARG A 28 -0.02 10.69 -3.15
N ALA A 29 -0.90 11.44 -3.82
CA ALA A 29 -1.81 12.38 -3.16
C ALA A 29 -2.72 11.65 -2.15
N VAL A 30 -3.24 10.48 -2.53
CA VAL A 30 -4.09 9.65 -1.68
C VAL A 30 -3.31 8.94 -0.56
N LEU A 31 -2.14 8.36 -0.87
CA LEU A 31 -1.38 7.57 0.10
C LEU A 31 -0.60 8.40 1.12
N LYS A 32 -0.18 9.62 0.77
CA LYS A 32 0.62 10.51 1.64
C LYS A 32 -0.01 10.77 3.01
N PRO A 33 -1.28 11.20 3.14
CA PRO A 33 -1.89 11.43 4.45
C PRO A 33 -2.06 10.13 5.26
N LEU A 34 -2.29 8.99 4.60
CA LEU A 34 -2.44 7.69 5.26
C LEU A 34 -1.11 7.22 5.86
N LEU A 35 -0.02 7.36 5.09
CA LEU A 35 1.32 7.04 5.54
C LEU A 35 1.73 7.95 6.71
N ALA A 36 1.46 9.25 6.63
CA ALA A 36 1.76 10.19 7.71
C ALA A 36 1.05 9.79 9.01
N ASN A 37 -0.26 9.55 8.97
CA ASN A 37 -1.05 9.13 10.13
C ASN A 37 -0.57 7.80 10.73
N LEU A 38 -0.15 6.85 9.89
CA LEU A 38 0.39 5.57 10.39
C LEU A 38 1.74 5.76 11.09
N LEU A 39 2.62 6.61 10.55
CA LEU A 39 3.89 6.95 11.16
C LEU A 39 3.70 7.71 12.49
N ASP A 40 2.75 8.65 12.54
CA ASP A 40 2.41 9.37 13.77
C ASP A 40 1.91 8.42 14.86
N LYS A 41 1.09 7.43 14.50
CA LYS A 41 0.63 6.38 15.44
C LYS A 41 1.77 5.50 15.93
N ALA A 42 2.69 5.12 15.05
CA ALA A 42 3.87 4.34 15.44
C ALA A 42 4.75 5.14 16.41
N GLU A 43 5.00 6.41 16.10
CA GLU A 43 5.77 7.30 16.96
C GLU A 43 5.10 7.54 18.32
N GLY A 44 3.77 7.76 18.34
CA GLY A 44 3.00 7.89 19.57
C GLY A 44 2.99 6.63 20.44
N ALA A 45 3.21 5.45 19.84
CA ALA A 45 3.40 4.18 20.55
C ALA A 45 4.86 3.95 21.03
N GLY A 46 5.77 4.92 20.80
CA GLY A 46 7.17 4.88 21.23
C GLY A 46 8.15 4.34 20.19
N TRP A 47 7.72 4.06 18.96
CA TRP A 47 8.64 3.63 17.90
C TRP A 47 9.41 4.81 17.31
N ALA A 48 10.69 4.59 16.98
CA ALA A 48 11.44 5.57 16.19
C ALA A 48 10.81 5.70 14.78
N ARG A 49 10.39 6.91 14.42
CA ARG A 49 9.71 7.20 13.14
C ARG A 49 10.48 6.69 11.91
N ARG A 50 11.81 6.83 11.92
CA ARG A 50 12.68 6.34 10.84
C ARG A 50 12.62 4.81 10.70
N THR A 51 12.66 4.10 11.82
CA THR A 51 12.57 2.63 11.85
C THR A 51 11.20 2.19 11.34
N ALA A 52 10.12 2.81 11.82
CA ALA A 52 8.76 2.53 11.33
C ALA A 52 8.65 2.74 9.81
N ALA A 53 9.21 3.82 9.27
CA ALA A 53 9.19 4.08 7.83
C ALA A 53 9.93 3.01 7.01
N SER A 54 11.15 2.63 7.43
CA SER A 54 11.91 1.57 6.75
C SER A 54 11.22 0.21 6.83
N THR A 55 10.62 -0.12 7.98
CA THR A 55 9.82 -1.34 8.14
C THR A 55 8.60 -1.35 7.22
N LEU A 56 7.87 -0.24 7.09
CA LEU A 56 6.73 -0.14 6.18
C LEU A 56 7.13 -0.33 4.72
N MET A 57 8.25 0.26 4.28
CA MET A 57 8.78 0.06 2.94
C MET A 57 9.13 -1.42 2.69
N PHE A 58 9.79 -2.06 3.66
CA PHE A 58 10.15 -3.48 3.57
C PHE A 58 8.92 -4.39 3.50
N LEU A 59 7.92 -4.14 4.35
CA LEU A 59 6.66 -4.89 4.33
C LEU A 59 5.94 -4.74 2.99
N ALA A 60 5.84 -3.52 2.45
CA ALA A 60 5.23 -3.27 1.14
C ALA A 60 5.94 -4.06 0.02
N ALA A 61 7.27 -4.01 -0.03
CA ALA A 61 8.06 -4.74 -1.03
C ALA A 61 7.90 -6.27 -0.89
N GLN A 62 7.87 -6.78 0.35
CA GLN A 62 7.62 -8.20 0.60
C GLN A 62 6.23 -8.63 0.11
N HIS A 63 5.18 -7.84 0.41
CA HIS A 63 3.83 -8.16 -0.02
C HIS A 63 3.71 -8.29 -1.55
N VAL A 64 4.32 -7.37 -2.31
CA VAL A 64 4.37 -7.42 -3.78
C VAL A 64 5.16 -8.63 -4.28
N SER A 65 6.29 -8.93 -3.64
CA SER A 65 7.16 -10.05 -4.03
C SER A 65 6.47 -11.40 -3.82
N GLU A 66 5.80 -11.59 -2.68
CA GLU A 66 5.07 -12.81 -2.36
C GLU A 66 3.84 -12.98 -3.27
N ALA A 67 3.13 -11.89 -3.61
CA ALA A 67 2.07 -11.94 -4.60
C ALA A 67 2.58 -12.41 -5.97
N SER A 68 3.72 -11.86 -6.42
CA SER A 68 4.36 -12.27 -7.68
C SER A 68 4.77 -13.75 -7.69
N LYS A 69 5.32 -14.28 -6.59
CA LYS A 69 5.68 -15.71 -6.48
C LYS A 69 4.45 -16.62 -6.60
N ARG A 70 3.33 -16.25 -5.97
CA ARG A 70 2.08 -17.01 -6.06
C ARG A 70 1.55 -17.06 -7.49
N MET A 71 1.58 -15.94 -8.20
CA MET A 71 1.17 -15.87 -9.61
C MET A 71 2.06 -16.72 -10.53
N GLN A 72 3.34 -16.87 -10.21
CA GLN A 72 4.26 -17.71 -10.98
C GLN A 72 4.04 -19.20 -10.70
N ALA A 73 3.80 -19.59 -9.44
CA ALA A 73 3.49 -20.97 -9.08
C ALA A 73 2.21 -21.48 -9.74
N ASP A 74 1.17 -20.64 -9.81
CA ASP A 74 -0.10 -20.94 -10.48
C ASP A 74 0.07 -21.18 -11.99
N LYS A 75 0.86 -20.33 -12.68
CA LYS A 75 1.16 -20.50 -14.12
C LYS A 75 1.96 -21.76 -14.43
N SER A 76 2.76 -22.28 -13.50
CA SER A 76 3.57 -23.49 -13.70
C SER A 76 2.79 -24.79 -13.52
N GLN A 77 1.60 -24.79 -12.90
CA GLN A 77 0.78 -25.98 -12.72
C GLN A 77 -0.24 -26.20 -13.86
N GLY A 78 -0.38 -25.24 -14.78
CA GLY A 78 -1.33 -25.30 -15.90
C GLY A 78 -0.74 -25.73 -17.25
N LYS A 79 0.45 -26.37 -17.27
CA LYS A 79 1.11 -26.82 -18.51
C LYS A 79 1.25 -28.33 -18.57
#